data_AF-A0A1V5TMV4-F1
#
_entry.id   AF-A0A1V5TMV4-F1
#
_cell.length_a   1.000
_cell.length_b   1.000
_cell.length_c   1.000
_cell.angle_alpha   90.00
_cell.angle_beta   90.00
_cell.angle_gamma   90.00
#
_symmetry.space_group_name_H-M   'P 1'
#
loop_
_entity.id
_entity.type
_entity.pdbx_description
1 polymer ?
#
loop_
_entity_poly.entity_id
_entity_poly.type
_entity_poly.pdbx_seq_one_letter_code
_entity_poly.pdbx_strand_id
1 'polypeptide(L)'
;MKRKSIILIIFVSILFIGFIYCSFKIDNLTKVVAGAASLLGIYGLLYNFKHERDIAEAQFIFDLYKAFRSNEKIVNLYIKLELHFLGKEVIIDENDRKGIVEYLVFMENLASLFERNVITIKKIDPIFGFDFFIITHNLAVQEIELIPYRDYYTGTYKLYDAWLKYRKKKKRPIPLSENSLSKYEKI
;
A
#
# COMPACT_ATOMS: atom_id res chain seq x y z
N MET A 1 8.43 -3.24 25.72
CA MET A 1 9.07 -2.68 26.93
C MET A 1 8.43 -3.34 28.15
N LYS A 2 9.18 -4.04 29.00
CA LYS A 2 8.60 -4.85 30.09
C LYS A 2 7.94 -3.93 31.14
N ARG A 3 6.77 -4.32 31.67
CA ARG A 3 5.96 -3.56 32.65
C ARG A 3 6.76 -3.03 33.85
N LYS A 4 7.79 -3.77 34.29
CA LYS A 4 8.73 -3.38 35.35
C LYS A 4 9.60 -2.16 35.00
N SER A 5 10.00 -2.01 33.73
CA SER A 5 10.82 -0.89 33.26
C SER A 5 10.03 0.43 33.23
N ILE A 6 8.72 0.38 32.95
CA ILE A 6 7.85 1.56 32.96
C ILE A 6 7.64 2.06 34.39
N ILE A 7 7.41 1.16 35.35
CA ILE A 7 7.23 1.51 36.78
C ILE A 7 8.49 2.15 37.34
N LEU A 8 9.67 1.63 37.00
CA LEU A 8 10.95 2.20 37.41
C LEU A 8 11.18 3.61 36.85
N ILE A 9 10.84 3.83 35.57
CA ILE A 9 10.96 5.16 34.94
C ILE A 9 10.03 6.18 35.61
N ILE A 10 8.80 5.79 35.91
CA ILE A 10 7.83 6.66 36.61
C ILE A 10 8.34 7.01 38.01
N PHE A 11 8.82 6.02 38.77
CA PHE A 11 9.33 6.22 40.12
C PHE A 11 10.56 7.15 40.16
N VAL A 12 11.51 6.95 39.24
CA VAL A 12 12.70 7.80 39.11
C VAL A 12 12.32 9.22 38.69
N SER A 13 11.34 9.38 37.81
CA SER A 13 10.85 10.70 37.37
C SER A 13 10.21 11.49 38.52
N ILE A 14 9.43 10.82 39.38
CA ILE A 14 8.82 11.43 40.56
C ILE A 14 9.89 11.87 41.56
N LEU A 15 10.88 11.02 41.84
CA LEU A 15 12.01 11.37 42.71
C LEU A 15 12.81 12.55 42.17
N PHE A 16 13.01 12.62 40.85
CA PHE A 16 13.75 13.70 40.20
C PHE A 16 12.99 15.04 40.28
N ILE A 17 11.67 15.02 40.08
CA ILE A 17 10.81 16.21 40.24
C ILE A 17 10.81 16.69 41.70
N GLY A 18 10.71 15.75 42.65
CA GLY A 18 10.78 16.06 44.08
C GLY A 18 12.13 16.67 44.50
N PHE A 19 13.23 16.15 43.95
CA PHE A 19 14.57 16.68 44.18
C PHE A 19 14.72 18.11 43.64
N ILE A 20 14.28 18.39 42.41
CA ILE A 20 14.33 19.73 41.83
C ILE A 20 13.49 20.73 42.65
N TYR A 21 12.32 20.30 43.13
CA TYR A 21 11.46 21.14 43.98
C TYR A 21 12.12 21.51 45.31
N CYS A 22 12.74 20.54 45.99
CA CYS A 22 13.43 20.78 47.26
C CYS A 22 14.70 21.63 47.10
N SER A 23 15.45 21.45 46.01
CA SER A 23 16.74 22.13 45.82
C SER A 23 16.63 23.58 45.35
N PHE A 24 15.58 23.94 44.59
CA PHE A 24 15.56 25.24 43.90
C PHE A 24 14.55 26.28 44.40
N LYS A 25 13.60 25.95 45.31
CA LYS A 25 12.56 26.89 45.81
C LYS A 25 12.00 27.83 44.71
N ILE A 26 11.69 27.28 43.54
CA ILE A 26 11.17 28.05 42.40
C ILE A 26 9.66 28.19 42.56
N ASP A 27 9.18 29.40 42.91
CA ASP A 27 7.74 29.69 43.11
C ASP A 27 6.86 29.42 41.86
N ASN A 28 7.48 29.27 40.68
CA ASN A 28 6.81 28.94 39.42
C ASN A 28 7.16 27.54 38.85
N LEU A 29 7.76 26.65 39.65
CA LEU A 29 8.16 25.31 39.17
C LEU A 29 6.97 24.53 38.61
N THR A 30 5.81 24.65 39.27
CA THR A 30 4.55 24.02 38.86
C THR A 30 4.12 24.45 37.47
N LYS A 31 4.33 25.73 37.09
CA LYS A 31 4.03 26.23 35.74
C LYS A 31 5.01 25.71 34.70
N VAL A 32 6.29 25.62 35.03
CA VAL A 32 7.32 25.06 34.13
C VAL A 32 7.07 23.57 33.88
N VAL A 33 6.76 22.82 34.94
CA VAL A 33 6.42 21.39 34.86
C VAL A 33 5.11 21.17 34.08
N ALA A 34 4.08 21.99 34.34
CA ALA A 34 2.81 21.92 33.60
C ALA A 34 3.00 22.24 32.11
N GLY A 35 3.83 23.24 31.77
CA GLY A 35 4.18 23.57 30.40
C GLY A 35 4.91 22.42 29.69
N ALA A 36 5.91 21.83 30.35
CA ALA A 36 6.63 20.66 29.82
C ALA A 36 5.72 19.44 29.64
N ALA A 37 4.85 19.15 30.61
CA ALA A 37 3.87 18.07 30.53
C ALA A 37 2.89 18.27 29.37
N SER A 38 2.45 19.50 29.12
CA SER A 38 1.56 19.83 28.01
C SER A 38 2.21 19.60 26.65
N LEU A 39 3.49 19.99 26.49
CA LEU A 39 4.26 19.73 25.28
C LEU A 39 4.46 18.22 25.03
N LEU A 40 4.76 17.46 26.08
CA LEU A 40 4.84 16.00 26.00
C LEU A 40 3.49 15.37 25.64
N GLY A 41 2.39 15.91 26.17
CA GLY A 41 1.04 15.51 25.81
C GLY A 41 0.73 15.73 24.33
N ILE A 42 1.03 16.92 23.80
CA ILE A 42 0.88 17.25 22.37
C ILE A 42 1.74 16.32 21.51
N TYR A 43 3.00 16.10 21.88
CA TYR A 43 3.88 15.17 21.18
C TYR A 43 3.31 13.74 21.17
N GLY A 44 2.81 13.28 22.32
CA GLY A 44 2.14 11.98 22.44
C GLY A 44 0.91 11.85 21.54
N LEU A 45 0.09 12.90 21.45
CA LEU A 45 -1.07 12.94 20.54
C LEU A 45 -0.65 12.86 19.07
N LEU A 46 0.36 13.63 18.67
CA LEU A 46 0.87 13.59 17.29
C LEU A 46 1.44 12.21 16.93
N TYR A 47 2.14 11.58 17.88
CA TYR A 47 2.63 10.21 17.71
C TYR A 47 1.49 9.20 17.56
N ASN A 48 0.46 9.29 18.42
CA ASN A 48 -0.71 8.42 18.36
C ASN A 48 -1.48 8.59 17.05
N PHE A 49 -1.73 9.82 16.59
CA PHE A 49 -2.39 10.07 15.31
C PHE A 49 -1.63 9.50 14.12
N LYS A 50 -0.30 9.62 14.12
CA LYS A 50 0.52 8.99 13.08
C LYS A 50 0.37 7.47 13.12
N HIS A 51 0.43 6.87 14.31
CA HIS A 51 0.31 5.43 14.48
C HIS A 51 -1.08 4.90 14.09
N GLU A 52 -2.14 5.57 14.52
CA GLU A 52 -3.52 5.25 14.15
C GLU A 52 -3.73 5.34 12.64
N ARG A 53 -3.19 6.38 11.99
CA ARG A 53 -3.23 6.51 10.53
C ARG A 53 -2.51 5.36 9.84
N ASP A 54 -1.32 5.00 10.30
CA ASP A 54 -0.54 3.91 9.73
C ASP A 54 -1.27 2.56 9.89
N ILE A 55 -1.95 2.33 11.02
CA ILE A 55 -2.82 1.16 11.25
C ILE A 55 -4.03 1.17 10.31
N ALA A 56 -4.75 2.29 10.25
CA ALA A 56 -5.94 2.43 9.40
C ALA A 56 -5.59 2.19 7.92
N GLU A 57 -4.44 2.67 7.49
CA GLU A 57 -3.95 2.44 6.14
C GLU A 57 -3.58 0.97 5.89
N ALA A 58 -2.89 0.31 6.84
CA ALA A 58 -2.57 -1.11 6.72
C ALA A 58 -3.86 -1.96 6.64
N GLN A 59 -4.86 -1.63 7.45
CA GLN A 59 -6.16 -2.28 7.44
C GLN A 59 -6.88 -2.07 6.10
N PHE A 60 -6.91 -0.83 5.60
CA PHE A 60 -7.50 -0.52 4.30
C PHE A 60 -6.87 -1.33 3.16
N ILE A 61 -5.53 -1.40 3.14
CA ILE A 61 -4.79 -2.19 2.16
C ILE A 61 -5.10 -3.69 2.29
N PHE A 62 -5.20 -4.20 3.52
CA PHE A 62 -5.58 -5.59 3.78
C PHE A 62 -7.00 -5.90 3.30
N ASP A 63 -7.95 -4.98 3.53
CA ASP A 63 -9.33 -5.11 3.09
C ASP A 63 -9.44 -5.09 1.56
N LEU A 64 -8.65 -4.25 0.87
CA LEU A 64 -8.52 -4.29 -0.59
C LEU A 64 -8.02 -5.65 -1.08
N TYR A 65 -6.98 -6.20 -0.45
CA TYR A 65 -6.45 -7.52 -0.80
C TYR A 65 -7.47 -8.63 -0.53
N LYS A 66 -8.22 -8.55 0.58
CA LYS A 66 -9.27 -9.52 0.90
C LYS A 66 -10.41 -9.46 -0.13
N ALA A 67 -10.85 -8.26 -0.50
CA ALA A 67 -11.86 -8.06 -1.53
C ALA A 67 -11.40 -8.66 -2.87
N PHE A 68 -10.15 -8.40 -3.25
CA PHE A 68 -9.51 -8.97 -4.44
C PHE A 68 -9.50 -10.51 -4.42
N ARG A 69 -9.05 -11.12 -3.32
CA ARG A 69 -8.93 -12.59 -3.18
C ARG A 69 -10.24 -13.31 -2.94
N SER A 70 -11.31 -12.61 -2.56
CA SER A 70 -12.64 -13.23 -2.38
C SER A 70 -13.38 -13.51 -3.70
N ASN A 71 -12.91 -12.93 -4.82
CA ASN A 71 -13.51 -13.17 -6.11
C ASN A 71 -12.89 -14.42 -6.77
N GLU A 72 -13.64 -15.51 -6.81
CA GLU A 72 -13.21 -16.79 -7.39
C GLU A 72 -12.75 -16.66 -8.85
N LYS A 73 -13.35 -15.79 -9.66
CA LYS A 73 -12.95 -15.64 -11.06
C LYS A 73 -11.58 -14.98 -11.20
N ILE A 74 -11.32 -13.97 -10.37
CA ILE A 74 -10.02 -13.31 -10.30
C ILE A 74 -8.96 -14.30 -9.82
N VAL A 75 -9.28 -15.10 -8.79
CA VAL A 75 -8.37 -16.12 -8.27
C VAL A 75 -8.05 -17.18 -9.34
N ASN A 76 -9.06 -17.69 -10.05
CA ASN A 76 -8.87 -18.68 -11.10
C ASN A 76 -8.04 -18.14 -12.28
N LEU A 77 -8.32 -16.91 -12.70
CA LEU A 77 -7.52 -16.21 -13.71
C LEU A 77 -6.06 -16.08 -13.25
N TYR A 78 -5.85 -15.65 -12.00
CA TYR A 78 -4.52 -15.49 -11.43
C TYR A 78 -3.73 -16.82 -11.43
N ILE A 79 -4.36 -17.93 -11.03
CA ILE A 79 -3.73 -19.25 -11.06
C ILE A 79 -3.30 -19.61 -12.48
N LYS A 80 -4.17 -19.42 -13.48
CA LYS A 80 -3.83 -19.69 -14.88
C LYS A 80 -2.64 -18.86 -15.36
N LEU A 81 -2.64 -17.58 -15.04
CA LEU A 81 -1.58 -16.65 -15.41
C LEU A 81 -0.25 -16.95 -14.71
N GLU A 82 -0.26 -17.37 -13.45
CA GLU A 82 0.94 -17.80 -12.74
C GLU A 82 1.51 -19.08 -13.38
N LEU A 83 0.66 -20.05 -13.72
CA LEU A 83 1.09 -21.24 -14.45
C LEU A 83 1.68 -20.89 -15.81
N HIS A 84 1.06 -19.98 -16.55
CA HIS A 84 1.59 -19.47 -17.82
C HIS A 84 2.96 -18.79 -17.64
N PHE A 85 3.11 -17.95 -16.61
CA PHE A 85 4.38 -17.30 -16.27
C PHE A 85 5.49 -18.31 -15.93
N LEU A 86 5.13 -19.44 -15.32
CA LEU A 86 6.05 -20.56 -15.03
C LEU A 86 6.34 -21.45 -16.25
N GLY A 87 5.85 -21.08 -17.45
CA GLY A 87 6.06 -21.81 -18.69
C GLY A 87 5.23 -23.08 -18.83
N LYS A 88 4.13 -23.20 -18.07
CA LYS A 88 3.17 -24.30 -18.24
C LYS A 88 2.24 -24.01 -19.42
N GLU A 89 1.87 -25.07 -20.13
CA GLU A 89 0.88 -25.00 -21.21
C GLU A 89 -0.51 -24.75 -20.61
N VAL A 90 -0.87 -23.48 -20.47
CA VAL A 90 -2.19 -23.01 -20.07
C VAL A 90 -2.65 -21.99 -21.09
N ILE A 91 -3.87 -22.17 -21.57
CA ILE A 91 -4.52 -21.28 -22.53
C ILE A 91 -5.35 -20.28 -21.74
N ILE A 92 -5.16 -19.00 -22.07
CA ILE A 92 -6.01 -17.89 -21.64
C ILE A 92 -6.79 -17.47 -22.89
N ASP A 93 -8.11 -17.54 -22.80
CA ASP A 93 -9.01 -17.29 -23.93
C ASP A 93 -10.26 -16.51 -23.50
N GLU A 94 -11.21 -16.35 -24.42
CA GLU A 94 -12.47 -15.64 -24.20
C GLU A 94 -13.30 -16.18 -23.01
N ASN A 95 -13.13 -17.44 -22.60
CA ASN A 95 -13.81 -17.97 -21.41
C ASN A 95 -13.30 -17.31 -20.12
N ASP A 96 -12.06 -16.82 -20.13
CA ASP A 96 -11.43 -16.10 -19.02
C ASP A 96 -11.75 -14.60 -19.02
N ARG A 97 -12.35 -14.08 -20.11
CA ARG A 97 -12.65 -12.65 -20.29
C ARG A 97 -13.38 -12.05 -19.11
N LYS A 98 -14.34 -12.77 -18.51
CA LYS A 98 -15.07 -12.28 -17.33
C LYS A 98 -14.16 -12.05 -16.13
N GLY A 99 -13.20 -12.94 -15.87
CA GLY A 99 -12.21 -12.75 -14.82
C GLY A 99 -11.26 -11.58 -15.13
N ILE A 100 -10.90 -11.41 -16.41
CA ILE A 100 -10.05 -10.30 -16.86
C ILE A 100 -10.76 -8.97 -16.62
N VAL A 101 -12.01 -8.84 -17.06
CA VAL A 101 -12.81 -7.63 -16.86
C VAL A 101 -12.98 -7.32 -15.37
N GLU A 102 -13.32 -8.31 -14.54
CA GLU A 102 -13.46 -8.12 -13.09
C GLU A 102 -12.16 -7.66 -12.43
N TYR A 103 -11.02 -8.18 -12.88
CA TYR A 103 -9.70 -7.73 -12.44
C TYR A 103 -9.41 -6.28 -12.86
N LEU A 104 -9.65 -5.94 -14.13
CA LEU A 104 -9.36 -4.60 -14.65
C LEU A 104 -10.28 -3.54 -14.03
N VAL A 105 -11.55 -3.86 -13.78
CA VAL A 105 -12.47 -2.98 -13.03
C VAL A 105 -11.97 -2.74 -11.60
N PHE A 106 -11.42 -3.77 -10.95
CA PHE A 106 -10.76 -3.59 -9.66
C PHE A 106 -9.57 -2.61 -9.77
N MET A 107 -8.76 -2.73 -10.83
CA MET A 107 -7.64 -1.83 -11.07
C MET A 107 -8.07 -0.39 -11.42
N GLU A 108 -9.17 -0.19 -12.14
CA GLU A 108 -9.76 1.15 -12.35
C GLU A 108 -10.16 1.80 -11.02
N ASN A 109 -10.78 1.03 -10.11
CA ASN A 109 -11.12 1.54 -8.78
C ASN A 109 -9.87 1.88 -7.97
N LEU A 110 -8.83 1.04 -8.06
CA LEU A 110 -7.53 1.30 -7.44
C LEU A 110 -6.87 2.55 -8.04
N ALA A 111 -7.02 2.79 -9.35
CA ALA A 111 -6.50 3.97 -10.02
C ALA A 111 -7.15 5.25 -9.49
N SER A 112 -8.47 5.25 -9.29
CA SER A 112 -9.20 6.38 -8.69
C SER A 112 -8.67 6.74 -7.30
N LEU A 113 -8.35 5.73 -6.47
CA LEU A 113 -7.73 5.95 -5.16
C LEU A 113 -6.31 6.50 -5.26
N PHE A 114 -5.54 6.03 -6.24
CA PHE A 114 -4.19 6.52 -6.51
C PHE A 114 -4.20 7.97 -6.99
N GLU A 115 -5.08 8.34 -7.93
CA GLU A 115 -5.23 9.71 -8.43
C GLU A 115 -5.62 10.70 -7.33
N ARG A 116 -6.43 10.26 -6.37
CA ARG A 116 -6.83 11.05 -5.19
C ARG A 116 -5.77 11.09 -4.09
N ASN A 117 -4.59 10.51 -4.31
CA ASN A 117 -3.49 10.38 -3.34
C ASN A 117 -3.88 9.65 -2.04
N VAL A 118 -4.93 8.80 -2.08
CA VAL A 118 -5.32 7.96 -0.94
C VAL A 118 -4.33 6.81 -0.76
N ILE A 119 -3.81 6.29 -1.88
CA ILE A 119 -2.80 5.24 -1.91
C ILE A 119 -1.59 5.67 -2.75
N THR A 120 -0.46 5.01 -2.56
CA THR A 120 0.74 5.24 -3.37
C THR A 120 1.27 3.92 -3.92
N ILE A 121 1.89 3.93 -5.10
CA ILE A 121 2.52 2.74 -5.70
C ILE A 121 3.43 2.02 -4.70
N LYS A 122 4.21 2.77 -3.91
CA LYS A 122 5.11 2.20 -2.88
C LYS A 122 4.39 1.24 -1.93
N LYS A 123 3.13 1.54 -1.57
CA LYS A 123 2.36 0.78 -0.58
C LYS A 123 1.65 -0.42 -1.20
N ILE A 124 1.18 -0.30 -2.44
CA ILE A 124 0.48 -1.37 -3.15
C ILE A 124 1.41 -2.32 -3.92
N ASP A 125 2.64 -1.90 -4.27
CA ASP A 125 3.62 -2.72 -4.99
C ASP A 125 3.95 -4.07 -4.35
N PRO A 126 4.17 -4.18 -3.03
CA PRO A 126 4.45 -5.46 -2.38
C PRO A 126 3.29 -6.46 -2.44
N ILE A 127 2.07 -5.99 -2.71
CA ILE A 127 0.85 -6.81 -2.61
C ILE A 127 0.34 -7.18 -3.98
N PHE A 128 0.22 -6.19 -4.87
CA PHE A 128 -0.42 -6.38 -6.17
C PHE A 128 0.56 -6.35 -7.33
N GLY A 129 1.79 -5.88 -7.13
CA GLY A 129 2.62 -5.51 -8.26
C GLY A 129 3.08 -6.70 -9.10
N PHE A 130 3.24 -7.90 -8.51
CA PHE A 130 3.57 -9.10 -9.30
C PHE A 130 2.41 -9.45 -10.23
N ASP A 131 1.22 -9.64 -9.66
CA ASP A 131 -0.03 -9.96 -10.36
C ASP A 131 -0.33 -8.92 -11.45
N PHE A 132 -0.16 -7.65 -11.11
CA PHE A 132 -0.38 -6.53 -12.03
C PHE A 132 0.44 -6.63 -13.30
N PHE A 133 1.75 -6.89 -13.19
CA PHE A 133 2.58 -7.01 -14.39
C PHE A 133 2.35 -8.32 -15.13
N ILE A 134 2.11 -9.45 -14.45
CA ILE A 134 1.79 -10.70 -15.16
C ILE A 134 0.50 -10.54 -15.97
N ILE A 135 -0.53 -9.91 -15.42
CA ILE A 135 -1.81 -9.70 -16.12
C ILE A 135 -1.63 -8.70 -17.26
N THR A 136 -1.07 -7.52 -16.99
CA THR A 136 -0.97 -6.45 -18.00
C THR A 136 0.04 -6.75 -19.11
N HIS A 137 0.99 -7.66 -18.90
CA HIS A 137 1.95 -8.11 -19.91
C HIS A 137 1.60 -9.47 -20.52
N ASN A 138 0.47 -10.07 -20.17
CA ASN A 138 0.02 -11.28 -20.83
C ASN A 138 -0.59 -10.92 -22.19
N LEU A 139 -0.08 -11.50 -23.28
CA LEU A 139 -0.51 -11.16 -24.64
C LEU A 139 -1.99 -11.50 -24.89
N ALA A 140 -2.49 -12.62 -24.37
CA ALA A 140 -3.91 -12.96 -24.51
C ALA A 140 -4.81 -11.95 -23.78
N VAL A 141 -4.43 -11.52 -22.57
CA VAL A 141 -5.15 -10.45 -21.87
C VAL A 141 -5.12 -9.13 -22.65
N GLN A 142 -3.99 -8.82 -23.29
CA GLN A 142 -3.87 -7.64 -24.13
C GLN A 142 -4.79 -7.69 -25.35
N GLU A 143 -4.81 -8.82 -26.05
CA GLU A 143 -5.60 -9.05 -27.26
C GLU A 143 -7.10 -9.11 -26.97
N ILE A 144 -7.51 -9.77 -25.88
CA ILE A 144 -8.92 -9.92 -25.51
C ILE A 144 -9.50 -8.59 -25.01
N GLU A 145 -8.76 -7.86 -24.16
CA GLU A 145 -9.36 -6.78 -23.37
C GLU A 145 -8.59 -5.44 -23.42
N LEU A 146 -7.32 -5.41 -23.02
CA LEU A 146 -6.61 -4.13 -22.78
C LEU A 146 -6.42 -3.30 -24.06
N ILE A 147 -6.10 -3.93 -25.19
CA ILE A 147 -5.89 -3.22 -26.46
C ILE A 147 -7.22 -2.85 -27.12
N PRO A 148 -8.20 -3.77 -27.32
CA PRO A 148 -9.44 -3.42 -28.00
C PRO A 148 -10.29 -2.38 -27.25
N TYR A 149 -10.24 -2.38 -25.92
CA TYR A 149 -11.08 -1.54 -25.06
C TYR A 149 -10.25 -0.53 -24.25
N ARG A 150 -9.12 -0.07 -24.81
CA ARG A 150 -8.18 0.85 -24.15
C ARG A 150 -8.84 2.04 -23.46
N ASP A 151 -9.81 2.66 -24.12
CA ASP A 151 -10.52 3.86 -23.62
C ASP A 151 -11.35 3.59 -22.35
N TYR A 152 -11.71 2.33 -22.08
CA TYR A 152 -12.39 1.94 -20.85
C TYR A 152 -11.44 1.75 -19.66
N TYR A 153 -10.13 1.59 -19.92
CA TYR A 153 -9.13 1.23 -18.91
C TYR A 153 -8.08 2.32 -18.68
N THR A 154 -8.45 3.58 -18.90
CA THR A 154 -7.52 4.72 -18.77
C THR A 154 -6.86 4.80 -17.38
N GLY A 155 -7.56 4.44 -16.31
CA GLY A 155 -7.01 4.39 -14.96
C GLY A 155 -5.92 3.32 -14.82
N THR A 156 -6.14 2.16 -15.40
CA THR A 156 -5.20 1.02 -15.41
C THR A 156 -3.93 1.39 -16.17
N TYR A 157 -4.03 2.09 -17.31
CA TYR A 157 -2.86 2.60 -18.04
C TYR A 157 -2.08 3.66 -17.24
N LYS A 158 -2.78 4.58 -16.55
CA LYS A 158 -2.11 5.54 -15.66
C LYS A 158 -1.40 4.85 -14.49
N LEU A 159 -2.05 3.85 -13.89
CA LEU A 159 -1.42 3.01 -12.87
C LEU A 159 -0.19 2.32 -13.45
N TYR A 160 -0.31 1.75 -14.65
CA TYR A 160 0.77 1.05 -15.34
C TYR A 160 2.01 1.92 -15.48
N ASP A 161 1.87 3.15 -15.99
CA ASP A 161 2.99 4.08 -16.16
C ASP A 161 3.65 4.46 -14.84
N ALA A 162 2.82 4.79 -13.84
CA ALA A 162 3.30 5.14 -12.50
C ALA A 162 4.05 3.95 -11.86
N TRP A 163 3.52 2.73 -12.03
CA TRP A 163 4.09 1.52 -11.47
C TRP A 163 5.38 1.09 -12.16
N LEU A 164 5.41 1.18 -13.49
CA LEU A 164 6.58 0.89 -14.31
C LEU A 164 7.73 1.84 -13.94
N LYS A 165 7.43 3.15 -13.84
CA LYS A 165 8.41 4.17 -13.40
C LYS A 165 8.92 3.87 -11.99
N TYR A 166 8.03 3.51 -11.07
CA TYR A 166 8.40 3.14 -9.71
C TYR A 166 9.33 1.92 -9.66
N ARG A 167 8.98 0.82 -10.34
CA ARG A 167 9.80 -0.40 -10.35
C ARG A 167 11.15 -0.19 -11.01
N LYS A 168 11.20 0.53 -12.14
CA LYS A 168 12.46 0.92 -12.79
C LYS A 168 13.35 1.72 -11.83
N LYS A 169 12.80 2.75 -11.17
CA LYS A 169 13.53 3.57 -10.18
C LYS A 169 14.02 2.75 -8.98
N LYS A 170 13.26 1.75 -8.55
CA LYS A 170 13.61 0.86 -7.43
C LYS A 170 14.39 -0.38 -7.83
N LYS A 171 14.72 -0.54 -9.12
CA LYS A 171 15.36 -1.74 -9.68
C LYS A 171 14.63 -3.03 -9.27
N ARG A 172 13.30 -2.99 -9.23
CA ARG A 172 12.45 -4.16 -8.94
C ARG A 172 12.15 -4.93 -10.23
N PRO A 173 12.03 -6.27 -10.17
CA PRO A 173 11.68 -7.08 -11.32
C PRO A 173 10.35 -6.64 -11.95
N ILE A 174 10.30 -6.66 -13.28
CA ILE A 174 9.09 -6.41 -14.05
C ILE A 174 8.82 -7.71 -14.84
N PRO A 175 7.93 -8.58 -14.36
CA PRO A 175 7.57 -9.82 -15.05
C PRO A 175 7.17 -9.56 -16.50
N LEU A 176 7.59 -10.42 -17.43
CA LEU A 176 7.18 -10.38 -18.84
C LEU A 176 7.40 -9.01 -19.50
N SER A 177 8.47 -8.28 -19.12
CA SER A 177 8.73 -6.91 -19.58
C SER A 177 8.85 -6.77 -21.11
N GLU A 178 9.18 -7.86 -21.80
CA GLU A 178 9.19 -8.00 -23.25
C GLU A 178 7.81 -7.74 -23.87
N ASN A 179 6.72 -7.92 -23.14
CA ASN A 179 5.35 -7.68 -23.61
C ASN A 179 4.76 -6.36 -23.08
N SER A 180 5.62 -5.39 -22.75
CA SER A 180 5.20 -4.12 -22.17
C SER A 180 4.14 -3.38 -23.00
N LEU A 181 3.10 -2.89 -22.30
CA LEU A 181 2.04 -2.05 -22.89
C LEU A 181 2.55 -0.75 -23.51
N SER A 182 3.70 -0.24 -23.04
CA SER A 182 4.34 0.98 -23.58
C SER A 182 4.69 0.88 -25.07
N LYS A 183 4.71 -0.33 -25.64
CA LYS A 183 4.87 -0.57 -27.07
C LYS A 183 3.68 -0.05 -27.90
N TYR A 184 2.49 0.01 -27.30
CA TYR A 184 1.24 0.37 -27.96
C TYR A 184 0.83 1.83 -27.73
N GLU A 185 1.65 2.62 -27.02
CA GLU A 185 1.42 4.05 -26.77
C GLU A 185 1.75 4.99 -27.95
N LYS A 186 2.31 4.45 -29.05
CA LYS A 186 2.74 5.22 -30.22
C LYS A 186 1.77 5.18 -31.42
N ILE A 187 0.48 4.96 -31.19
CA ILE A 187 -0.57 5.07 -32.23
C ILE A 187 -1.52 6.19 -31.83
#